data_AF-A0A8D5U4H3-F1
#
_entry.id   AF-A0A8D5U4H3-F1
#
_cell.length_a   1.000
_cell.length_b   1.000
_cell.length_c   1.000
_cell.angle_alpha   90.00
_cell.angle_beta   90.00
_cell.angle_gamma   90.00
#
_symmetry.space_group_name_H-M   'P 1'
#
loop_
_entity.id
_entity.type
_entity.pdbx_description
1 polymer ?
#
loop_
_entity_poly.entity_id
_entity_poly.type
_entity_poly.pdbx_seq_one_letter_code
_entity_poly.pdbx_strand_id
1 'polypeptide(L)'
;MINRILRLGRVRGLGTVLATHMPQDLNELILQLTNTKVIMRNNKDVLEDMGAKEYIDMLVSAPPGLALVKSIRFNDVLMQTSPP
;
A
#
# COMPACT_ATOMS: atom_id res chain seq x y z
N MET A 1 -11.03 8.84 -14.66
CA MET A 1 -11.10 7.50 -15.30
C MET A 1 -10.75 6.38 -14.31
N ILE A 2 -9.57 6.41 -13.67
CA ILE A 2 -9.11 5.38 -12.72
C ILE A 2 -10.10 5.11 -11.56
N ASN A 3 -10.71 6.15 -10.99
CA ASN A 3 -11.71 6.03 -9.92
C ASN A 3 -12.94 5.18 -10.34
N ARG A 4 -13.32 5.24 -11.62
CA ARG A 4 -14.43 4.44 -12.16
C ARG A 4 -14.03 2.96 -12.24
N ILE A 5 -12.79 2.66 -12.61
CA ILE A 5 -12.23 1.29 -12.62
C ILE A 5 -12.17 0.76 -11.19
N LEU A 6 -11.62 1.51 -10.23
CA LEU A 6 -11.51 1.08 -8.84
C LEU A 6 -12.89 0.81 -8.19
N ARG A 7 -13.92 1.61 -8.51
CA ARG A 7 -15.27 1.44 -7.96
C ARG A 7 -16.10 0.38 -8.69
N LEU A 8 -16.22 0.47 -10.01
CA LEU A 8 -17.07 -0.43 -10.80
C LEU A 8 -16.40 -1.76 -11.12
N GLY A 9 -15.06 -1.80 -11.16
CA GLY A 9 -14.28 -3.01 -11.37
C GLY A 9 -14.55 -4.03 -10.26
N ARG A 10 -14.56 -3.59 -9.00
CA ARG A 10 -14.91 -4.45 -7.85
C ARG A 10 -16.27 -5.13 -8.02
N VAL A 11 -17.30 -4.38 -8.44
CA VAL A 11 -18.67 -4.91 -8.68
C VAL A 11 -18.68 -5.95 -9.81
N ARG A 12 -17.72 -5.89 -10.73
CA ARG A 12 -17.55 -6.79 -11.88
C ARG A 12 -16.48 -7.87 -11.66
N GLY A 13 -15.98 -8.05 -10.44
CA GLY A 13 -14.92 -9.01 -10.14
C GLY A 13 -13.54 -8.66 -10.70
N LEU A 14 -13.32 -7.40 -11.12
CA LEU A 14 -12.01 -6.91 -11.57
C LEU A 14 -11.22 -6.33 -10.40
N GLY A 15 -10.04 -6.90 -10.16
CA GLY A 15 -9.03 -6.36 -9.24
C GLY A 15 -8.09 -5.38 -9.95
N THR A 16 -7.47 -4.48 -9.19
CA THR A 16 -6.44 -3.57 -9.71
C THR A 16 -5.30 -3.50 -8.70
N VAL A 17 -4.07 -3.56 -9.20
CA VAL A 17 -2.85 -3.31 -8.44
C VAL A 17 -2.25 -2.01 -8.94
N LEU A 18 -1.95 -1.10 -8.03
CA LEU A 18 -1.29 0.16 -8.31
C LEU A 18 0.05 0.16 -7.58
N ALA A 19 1.11 0.57 -8.27
CA ALA A 19 2.45 0.64 -7.73
C ALA A 19 3.02 2.04 -7.99
N THR A 20 3.47 2.70 -6.93
CA THR A 20 4.15 4.00 -6.99
C THR A 20 5.18 4.08 -5.86
N HIS A 21 6.21 4.89 -6.07
CA HIS A 21 7.16 5.28 -5.03
C HIS A 21 6.77 6.61 -4.36
N MET A 22 5.91 7.40 -5.02
CA MET A 22 5.38 8.69 -4.57
C MET A 22 3.85 8.62 -4.51
N PRO A 23 3.25 8.19 -3.39
CA PRO A 23 1.80 8.14 -3.25
C PRO A 23 1.15 9.52 -3.22
N GLN A 24 1.88 10.58 -2.86
CA GLN A 24 1.38 11.96 -2.87
C GLN A 24 1.03 12.46 -4.28
N ASP A 25 1.67 11.92 -5.32
CA ASP A 25 1.37 12.28 -6.72
C ASP A 25 0.06 11.65 -7.22
N LEU A 26 -0.50 10.70 -6.44
CA LEU A 26 -1.76 10.06 -6.77
C LEU A 26 -2.94 10.90 -6.27
N ASN A 27 -4.05 10.81 -6.99
CA ASN A 27 -5.32 11.33 -6.50
C ASN A 27 -5.67 10.65 -5.16
N GLU A 28 -6.01 11.42 -4.14
CA GLU A 28 -6.28 10.94 -2.78
C GLU A 28 -7.36 9.82 -2.75
N LEU A 29 -8.34 9.86 -3.66
CA LEU A 29 -9.35 8.81 -3.77
C LEU A 29 -8.77 7.44 -4.07
N ILE A 30 -7.61 7.36 -4.74
CA ILE A 30 -6.92 6.10 -4.97
C ILE A 30 -6.47 5.50 -3.65
N LEU A 31 -5.85 6.32 -2.79
CA LEU A 31 -5.39 5.90 -1.47
C LEU A 31 -6.55 5.47 -0.59
N GLN A 32 -7.67 6.20 -0.64
CA GLN A 32 -8.89 5.88 0.12
C GLN A 32 -9.59 4.60 -0.39
N LEU A 33 -9.68 4.38 -1.70
CA LEU A 33 -10.38 3.23 -2.29
C LEU A 33 -9.57 1.93 -2.24
N THR A 34 -8.26 2.04 -2.01
CA THR A 34 -7.36 0.88 -1.94
C THR A 34 -7.44 0.23 -0.55
N ASN A 35 -8.26 -0.82 -0.46
CA ASN A 35 -8.54 -1.57 0.78
C ASN A 35 -7.34 -2.37 1.33
N THR A 36 -6.37 -2.70 0.47
CA THR A 36 -5.17 -3.45 0.84
C THR A 36 -3.94 -2.71 0.31
N LYS A 37 -2.99 -2.40 1.18
CA LYS A 37 -1.76 -1.69 0.85
C LYS A 37 -0.56 -2.58 1.16
N VAL A 38 0.36 -2.67 0.21
CA VAL A 38 1.68 -3.28 0.39
C VAL A 38 2.67 -2.13 0.49
N ILE A 39 3.18 -1.88 1.68
CA ILE A 39 3.99 -0.72 2.03
C ILE A 39 5.42 -1.20 2.24
N MET A 40 6.31 -0.77 1.35
CA MET A 40 7.74 -1.05 1.42
C MET A 40 8.48 0.13 2.05
N ARG A 41 9.81 0.03 2.16
CA ARG A 41 10.67 1.12 2.62
C ARG A 41 10.33 2.43 1.95
N ASN A 42 10.04 3.45 2.76
CA ASN A 42 9.80 4.81 2.31
C ASN A 42 10.14 5.82 3.42
N ASN A 43 10.06 7.10 3.11
CA ASN A 43 10.24 8.19 4.06
C ASN A 43 9.12 8.22 5.11
N LYS A 44 9.41 8.79 6.28
CA LYS A 44 8.52 8.78 7.44
C LYS A 44 7.14 9.37 7.16
N ASP A 45 7.09 10.52 6.48
CA ASP A 45 5.88 11.21 6.05
C ASP A 45 5.00 10.31 5.17
N VAL A 46 5.60 9.66 4.16
CA VAL A 46 4.89 8.71 3.30
C VAL A 46 4.33 7.53 4.09
N LEU A 47 5.07 7.00 5.06
CA LEU A 47 4.64 5.88 5.89
C LEU A 47 3.47 6.28 6.82
N GLU A 48 3.48 7.49 7.36
CA GLU A 48 2.37 8.04 8.14
C GLU A 48 1.11 8.18 7.27
N ASP A 49 1.23 8.77 6.08
CA ASP A 49 0.13 8.93 5.11
C ASP A 49 -0.47 7.59 4.69
N MET A 50 0.35 6.54 4.58
CA MET A 50 -0.11 5.19 4.23
C MET A 50 -0.68 4.42 5.44
N GLY A 51 -0.72 5.02 6.62
CA GLY A 51 -1.27 4.42 7.84
C GLY A 51 -0.35 3.40 8.50
N ALA A 52 0.97 3.48 8.27
CA ALA A 52 1.99 2.58 8.81
C ALA A 52 2.74 3.17 10.02
N LYS A 53 2.10 4.06 10.79
CA LYS A 53 2.73 4.79 11.90
C LYS A 53 3.42 3.89 12.93
N GLU A 54 2.81 2.76 13.26
CA GLU A 54 3.32 1.78 14.21
C GLU A 54 4.54 0.99 13.70
N TYR A 55 4.85 1.08 12.41
CA TYR A 55 5.91 0.33 11.73
C TYR A 55 7.01 1.23 11.15
N ILE A 56 6.98 2.54 11.44
CA ILE A 56 7.94 3.52 10.89
C ILE A 56 9.37 3.10 11.15
N ASP A 57 9.71 2.78 12.41
CA ASP A 57 11.09 2.46 12.80
C ASP A 57 11.64 1.26 12.02
N MET A 58 10.78 0.28 11.71
CA MET A 58 11.11 -0.88 10.90
C MET A 58 11.21 -0.53 9.41
N LEU A 59 10.21 0.18 8.87
CA LEU A 59 10.08 0.38 7.44
C LEU A 59 11.06 1.42 6.88
N VAL A 60 11.45 2.44 7.64
CA VAL A 60 12.42 3.46 7.17
C VAL A 60 13.78 2.83 6.81
N SER A 61 14.19 1.81 7.56
CA SER A 61 15.47 1.11 7.37
C SER A 61 15.33 -0.29 6.76
N ALA A 62 14.14 -0.64 6.28
CA ALA A 62 13.84 -1.99 5.82
C ALA A 62 14.76 -2.46 4.67
N PRO A 63 15.20 -3.73 4.69
CA PRO A 63 15.95 -4.31 3.58
C PRO A 63 15.04 -4.48 2.35
N PRO A 64 15.63 -4.61 1.14
CA PRO A 64 14.86 -4.96 -0.05
C PRO A 64 14.03 -6.23 0.15
N GLY A 65 12.80 -6.20 -0.36
CA GLY A 65 11.88 -7.34 -0.28
C GLY A 65 11.04 -7.41 0.99
N LEU A 66 11.35 -6.63 2.04
CA LEU A 66 10.49 -6.51 3.21
C LEU A 66 9.35 -5.52 2.94
N ALA A 67 8.12 -5.92 3.24
CA ALA A 67 6.95 -5.05 3.17
C ALA A 67 5.95 -5.34 4.28
N LEU A 68 5.22 -4.29 4.68
CA LEU A 68 4.03 -4.39 5.50
C LEU A 68 2.79 -4.49 4.60
N VAL A 69 1.97 -5.51 4.80
CA VAL A 69 0.66 -5.65 4.17
C VAL A 69 -0.41 -5.23 5.17
N LYS A 70 -1.09 -4.11 4.90
CA LYS A 70 -2.26 -3.66 5.67
C LYS A 70 -3.53 -3.89 4.88
N SER A 71 -4.57 -4.40 5.52
CA SER A 71 -5.90 -4.52 4.89
C SER A 71 -7.03 -4.32 5.90
N ILE A 72 -8.17 -3.86 5.42
CA ILE A 72 -9.41 -3.84 6.22
C ILE A 72 -10.00 -5.24 6.46
N ARG A 73 -9.48 -6.28 5.80
CA ARG A 73 -10.02 -7.65 5.82
C ARG A 73 -9.27 -8.60 6.75
N PHE A 74 -8.05 -8.25 7.15
CA PHE A 74 -7.17 -9.13 7.92
C PHE A 74 -6.16 -8.28 8.70
N ASN A 75 -5.54 -8.89 9.73
CA ASN A 75 -4.53 -8.24 10.55
C ASN A 75 -3.28 -7.87 9.74
N ASP A 76 -2.55 -6.86 10.18
CA ASP A 76 -1.28 -6.49 9.56
C ASP A 76 -0.33 -7.70 9.43
N VAL A 77 0.28 -7.85 8.25
CA VAL A 77 1.21 -8.94 7.95
C VAL A 77 2.52 -8.37 7.45
N LEU A 78 3.64 -8.84 8.00
CA LEU A 78 4.95 -8.60 7.40
C LEU A 78 5.22 -9.68 6.36
N MET A 79 5.62 -9.27 5.15
CA MET A 79 6.03 -10.17 4.08
C MET A 79 7.48 -9.90 3.71
N GLN A 80 8.23 -10.96 3.40
CA GLN A 80 9.58 -10.88 2.88
C GLN A 80 9.63 -11.68 1.58
N THR A 81 10.08 -11.06 0.48
CA THR A 81 10.35 -11.81 -0.75
C THR A 81 11.56 -12.71 -0.56
N SER A 82 11.56 -13.86 -1.24
CA SER A 82 12.75 -14.70 -1.34
C SER A 82 13.96 -13.88 -1.82
N PRO A 83 15.16 -14.15 -1.29
CA PRO A 83 16.38 -13.60 -1.87
C PRO A 83 16.44 -13.91 -3.38
N PRO A 84 17.00 -13.01 -4.19
CA PRO A 84 17.26 -13.28 -5.61
C PRO A 84 18.18 -14.48 -5.82
#